data_AF-A0A5E5QQX4-F1
#
_entry.id   AF-A0A5E5QQX4-F1
#
_cell.length_a   1.000
_cell.length_b   1.000
_cell.length_c   1.000
_cell.angle_alpha   90.00
_cell.angle_beta   90.00
_cell.angle_gamma   90.00
#
_symmetry.space_group_name_H-M   'P 1'
#
loop_
_entity.id
_entity.type
_entity.pdbx_description
1 polymer ?
#
loop_
_entity_poly.entity_id
_entity_poly.type
_entity_poly.pdbx_seq_one_letter_code
_entity_poly.pdbx_strand_id
1 'polypeptide(L)' 'MHLAKIAFEKFFIRNMKTGNSEPAYQRYIFKMLGIERLKKK' A
#
# COMPACT_ATOMS: atom_id res chain seq x y z
N MET A 1 -17.77 -1.27 11.29
CA MET A 1 -16.38 -1.29 11.79
C MET A 1 -15.65 -2.64 11.63
N HIS A 2 -16.31 -3.78 11.38
CA HIS A 2 -15.62 -5.08 11.26
C HIS A 2 -15.06 -5.37 9.85
N LEU A 3 -15.77 -4.96 8.81
CA LEU A 3 -15.39 -5.27 7.42
C LEU A 3 -14.12 -4.55 6.98
N ALA A 4 -13.94 -3.29 7.39
CA ALA A 4 -12.72 -2.52 7.10
C ALA A 4 -11.47 -3.18 7.71
N LYS A 5 -11.58 -3.71 8.94
CA LYS A 5 -10.51 -4.42 9.64
C LYS A 5 -10.13 -5.71 8.90
N ILE A 6 -11.12 -6.54 8.56
CA ILE A 6 -10.91 -7.82 7.86
C ILE A 6 -10.31 -7.60 6.47
N ALA A 7 -10.78 -6.59 5.73
CA ALA A 7 -10.23 -6.23 4.43
C ALA A 7 -8.76 -5.80 4.54
N PHE A 8 -8.42 -5.01 5.57
CA PHE A 8 -7.05 -4.58 5.81
C PHE A 8 -6.12 -5.75 6.14
N GLU A 9 -6.54 -6.68 7.00
CA GLU A 9 -5.74 -7.85 7.37
C GLU A 9 -5.50 -8.79 6.18
N LYS A 10 -6.54 -9.07 5.39
CA LYS A 10 -6.42 -9.88 4.17
C LYS A 10 -5.50 -9.21 3.15
N PHE A 11 -5.63 -7.90 2.96
CA PHE A 11 -4.78 -7.13 2.06
C PHE A 11 -3.32 -7.15 2.51
N PHE A 12 -3.06 -6.97 3.81
CA PHE A 12 -1.71 -6.95 4.37
C PHE A 12 -1.00 -8.30 4.20
N ILE A 13 -1.66 -9.40 4.54
CA ILE A 13 -1.12 -10.76 4.35
C ILE A 13 -0.85 -11.05 2.87
N ARG A 14 -1.73 -10.58 1.97
CA ARG A 14 -1.52 -10.72 0.52
C ARG A 14 -0.24 -10.03 0.08
N ASN A 15 -0.03 -8.77 0.48
CA ASN A 15 1.15 -8.00 0.09
C ASN A 15 2.46 -8.64 0.58
N MET A 16 2.49 -9.13 1.82
CA MET A 16 3.65 -9.81 2.40
C MET A 16 4.03 -11.08 1.61
N LYS A 17 3.04 -11.86 1.17
CA LYS A 17 3.28 -13.07 0.36
C LYS A 17 3.79 -12.76 -1.06
N THR A 18 3.30 -11.69 -1.67
CA THR A 18 3.72 -11.27 -3.02
C THR A 18 5.06 -10.51 -3.06
N GLY A 19 5.69 -10.23 -1.91
CA GLY A 19 6.99 -9.54 -1.87
C GLY A 19 6.97 -8.10 -2.40
N ASN A 20 5.78 -7.53 -2.64
CA ASN A 20 5.63 -6.19 -3.17
C ASN A 20 5.57 -5.20 -2.01
N SER A 21 6.70 -4.56 -1.70
CA SER A 21 6.82 -3.56 -0.63
C SER A 21 6.06 -2.27 -0.90
N GLU A 22 5.39 -2.15 -2.05
CA GLU A 22 4.78 -0.89 -2.48
C GLU A 22 3.53 -1.14 -3.33
N PRO A 23 2.36 -1.29 -2.69
CA PRO A 23 1.09 -1.53 -3.37
C PRO A 23 0.79 -0.41 -4.36
N ALA A 24 0.27 -0.75 -5.54
CA ALA A 24 -0.13 0.23 -6.55
C ALA A 24 -1.11 1.28 -5.98
N TYR A 25 -1.98 0.87 -5.06
CA TYR A 25 -2.87 1.76 -4.32
C TYR A 25 -2.12 2.82 -3.51
N GLN A 26 -1.06 2.43 -2.80
CA GLN A 26 -0.24 3.36 -2.02
C GLN A 26 0.49 4.34 -2.93
N ARG A 27 1.05 3.87 -4.06
CA ARG A 27 1.67 4.77 -5.05
C ARG A 27 0.68 5.79 -5.60
N TYR A 28 -0.56 5.38 -5.84
CA TYR A 28 -1.60 6.26 -6.36
C TYR A 28 -2.03 7.31 -5.33
N ILE A 29 -2.24 6.91 -4.08
CA ILE A 29 -2.52 7.85 -2.98
C ILE A 29 -1.36 8.80 -2.75
N PHE A 30 -0.12 8.30 -2.73
CA PHE A 30 1.04 9.14 -2.52
C PHE A 30 1.24 10.16 -3.65
N LYS A 31 0.96 9.77 -4.91
CA LYS A 31 0.90 10.71 -6.04
C LYS A 31 -0.20 11.77 -5.85
N MET A 32 -1.38 11.38 -5.40
CA MET A 32 -2.48 12.33 -5.13
C MET A 32 -2.17 13.29 -3.97
N LEU A 33 -1.42 12.83 -2.97
CA LEU A 33 -0.96 13.63 -1.84
C LEU A 33 0.30 14.46 -2.16
N GLY A 34 0.85 14.36 -3.38
CA GLY A 34 2.08 15.07 -3.79
C GLY A 34 3.36 14.55 -3.14
N ILE A 35 3.33 13.39 -2.50
CA ILE A 35 4.49 12.78 -1.84
C ILE A 35 5.14 11.82 -2.84
N GLU A 36 6.12 12.32 -3.58
CA GLU A 36 6.94 11.49 -4.46
C GLU A 36 8.11 10.85 -3.69
N ARG A 37 8.46 9.60 -4.01
CA ARG A 37 9.63 8.96 -3.42
C ARG A 37 10.88 9.76 -3.76
N LEU A 38 11.74 9.94 -2.77
CA LEU A 38 13.11 10.41 -2.98
C LEU A 38 13.79 9.46 -3.99
N LYS A 39 14.14 9.98 -5.17
CA LYS A 39 15.02 9.29 -6.11
C LYS A 39 16.32 8.99 -5.38
N LYS A 40 16.62 7.71 -5.20
CA LYS A 40 17.95 7.30 -4.73
C LYS A 40 18.94 7.71 -5.82
N LYS A 41 19.88 8.58 -5.46
CA LYS A 41 20.97 9.05 -6.32
C LYS A 41 21.93 7.91 -6.61
#